data_AF-A0A936JUV1-F1
#
_entry.id   AF-A0A936JUV1-F1
#
_cell.length_a   1.000
_cell.length_b   1.000
_cell.length_c   1.000
_cell.angle_alpha   90.00
_cell.angle_beta   90.00
_cell.angle_gamma   90.00
#
_symmetry.space_group_name_H-M   'P 1'
#
loop_
_entity.id
_entity.type
_entity.pdbx_description
1 polymer ?
#
loop_
_entity_poly.entity_id
_entity_poly.type
_entity_poly.pdbx_seq_one_letter_code
_entity_poly.pdbx_strand_id
1 'polypeptide(L)'
;MPDDLVHVRLESEDFSCDDVQIFEVAGRESLGRLFEIAISVVTTAPGGLDIAAVEGATATLVFQVEQQDVRRIHGMIAVIDDFLDTQPDTRSYRLLLVPRAHRLTLVRTQEIFMDLSVPDIIKKKLELVGLGAADVEMRLSDSYAPREFVVQYQESDLAFISRLAEHEGITFFFDHESGVDKMVFTDRNVGFPALAGHEMIPFRGRGDKRDIYRVENTSRVVPRAHVVHDYNYRLPLVDPTGSAEAPSGFGGGLVEYGAHCKTPEEALRLATIRAEETEARHRVFTLESDLGFIASGNRFTLEGHPKLGDTEFLITEAVHSGRFPVTIFGGKQEMPYTNTFHAIEASIPFRPARTTPKPRIHGVVNGIVAHEIEGTESLFARLDEHGRYLVRLMFDTSQTGDRQFVSRRIRMAQPHSGANYGHHFPLKPGTEVLVGFVDGDPDRPIILMTAPNPITPSPVAANCAPAHRIKTATGILIEMKDA
;
A
#
# COMPACT_ATOMS: atom_id res chain seq x y z
N MET A 1 4.84 23.58 40.27
CA MET A 1 3.75 22.99 39.46
C MET A 1 4.24 22.79 38.02
N PRO A 2 4.99 21.71 37.74
CA PRO A 2 5.30 21.25 36.39
C PRO A 2 4.67 19.87 36.04
N ASP A 3 3.86 19.28 36.93
CA ASP A 3 3.55 17.84 36.90
C ASP A 3 2.61 17.39 35.75
N ASP A 4 1.92 18.33 35.09
CA ASP A 4 0.96 18.04 34.01
C ASP A 4 1.61 17.97 32.61
N LEU A 5 2.93 18.16 32.49
CA LEU A 5 3.61 18.16 31.19
C LEU A 5 3.87 16.73 30.70
N VAL A 6 3.74 16.54 29.39
CA VAL A 6 4.13 15.29 28.75
C VAL A 6 5.65 15.13 28.82
N HIS A 7 6.09 14.01 29.36
CA HIS A 7 7.45 13.51 29.33
C HIS A 7 7.54 12.31 28.38
N VAL A 8 8.73 12.07 27.84
CA VAL A 8 8.98 10.91 26.96
C VAL A 8 10.21 10.15 27.40
N ARG A 9 10.17 8.83 27.22
CA ARG A 9 11.32 7.93 27.45
C ARG A 9 11.35 6.84 26.39
N LEU A 10 12.54 6.29 26.17
CA LEU A 10 12.77 5.18 25.25
C LEU A 10 12.98 3.90 26.07
N GLU A 11 12.35 2.82 25.65
CA GLU A 11 12.56 1.47 26.20
C GLU A 11 12.90 0.50 25.07
N SER A 12 13.82 -0.44 25.33
CA SER A 12 14.15 -1.54 24.43
C SER A 12 14.64 -2.73 25.26
N GLU A 13 14.33 -3.95 24.80
CA GLU A 13 14.92 -5.18 25.33
C GLU A 13 16.23 -5.55 24.60
N ASP A 14 16.45 -4.99 23.41
CA ASP A 14 17.57 -5.31 22.53
C ASP A 14 18.83 -4.48 22.84
N PHE A 15 18.68 -3.29 23.44
CA PHE A 15 19.77 -2.42 23.87
C PHE A 15 19.43 -1.61 25.13
N SER A 16 20.46 -1.23 25.91
CA SER A 16 20.25 -0.44 27.14
C SER A 16 19.84 1.00 26.81
N CYS A 17 18.79 1.47 27.48
CA CYS A 17 18.29 2.84 27.43
C CYS A 17 18.54 3.61 28.74
N ASP A 18 19.26 3.04 29.72
CA ASP A 18 19.39 3.60 31.08
C ASP A 18 20.11 4.96 31.09
N ASP A 19 21.12 5.10 30.24
CA ASP A 19 21.94 6.30 30.08
C ASP A 19 21.44 7.21 28.93
N VAL A 20 20.21 7.03 28.46
CA VAL A 20 19.66 7.76 27.30
C VAL A 20 18.64 8.81 27.76
N GLN A 21 18.88 10.07 27.38
CA GLN A 21 17.92 11.16 27.59
C GLN A 21 17.42 11.66 26.23
N ILE A 22 16.10 11.71 26.05
CA ILE A 22 15.47 12.30 24.86
C ILE A 22 15.40 13.81 25.04
N PHE A 23 15.87 14.57 24.05
CA PHE A 23 15.77 16.04 24.05
C PHE A 23 14.87 16.58 22.93
N GLU A 24 14.57 15.80 21.90
CA GLU A 24 13.63 16.20 20.84
C GLU A 24 12.89 14.98 20.29
N VAL A 25 11.58 15.16 20.05
CA VAL A 25 10.75 14.20 19.32
C VAL A 25 10.02 14.95 18.22
N ALA A 26 10.10 14.43 17.00
CA ALA A 26 9.32 14.89 15.87
C ALA A 26 8.81 13.67 15.11
N GLY A 27 7.50 13.54 14.91
CA GLY A 27 6.96 12.35 14.27
C GLY A 27 5.65 12.57 13.55
N ARG A 28 5.30 11.64 12.67
CA ARG A 28 4.06 11.64 11.91
C ARG A 28 3.45 10.25 11.89
N GLU A 29 2.14 10.21 12.08
CA GLU A 29 1.30 9.02 11.96
C GLU A 29 0.12 9.35 11.06
N SER A 30 -0.26 8.45 10.15
CA SER A 30 -1.35 8.71 9.20
C SER A 30 -1.99 7.43 8.72
N LEU A 31 -3.31 7.49 8.46
CA LEU A 31 -4.05 6.39 7.87
C LEU A 31 -3.45 6.00 6.51
N GLY A 32 -3.19 4.70 6.34
CA GLY A 32 -2.66 4.12 5.11
C GLY A 32 -1.16 4.39 4.89
N ARG A 33 -0.45 4.84 5.93
CA ARG A 33 0.99 5.13 5.91
C ARG A 33 1.70 4.49 7.10
N LEU A 34 2.97 4.18 6.92
CA LEU A 34 3.86 3.83 8.02
C LEU A 34 4.09 5.10 8.86
N PHE A 35 4.07 4.97 10.18
CA PHE A 35 4.50 6.08 11.03
C PHE A 35 6.02 6.22 11.00
N GLU A 36 6.48 7.44 11.25
CA GLU A 36 7.90 7.77 11.34
C GLU A 36 8.09 8.75 12.50
N ILE A 37 8.91 8.39 13.48
CA ILE A 37 9.19 9.23 14.65
C ILE A 37 10.69 9.37 14.80
N ALA A 38 11.21 10.57 14.56
CA ALA A 38 12.57 10.95 14.84
C ALA A 38 12.72 11.29 16.33
N ILE A 39 13.63 10.60 17.00
CA ILE A 39 13.93 10.73 18.43
C ILE A 39 15.38 11.18 18.54
N SER A 40 15.60 12.43 18.93
CA SER A 40 16.95 12.93 19.21
C SER A 40 17.29 12.66 20.66
N VAL A 41 18.39 11.95 20.87
CA VAL A 41 18.86 11.50 22.18
C VAL A 41 20.28 11.94 22.46
N VAL A 42 20.59 12.11 23.74
CA VAL A 42 21.95 12.28 24.27
C VAL A 42 22.22 11.16 25.26
N THR A 43 23.47 10.68 25.31
CA THR A 43 23.86 9.63 26.25
C THR A 43 25.11 9.97 27.07
N THR A 44 25.11 9.53 28.32
CA THR A 44 26.25 9.59 29.26
C THR A 44 27.13 8.35 29.22
N ALA A 45 26.76 7.32 28.44
CA ALA A 45 27.56 6.12 28.31
C ALA A 45 28.93 6.45 27.68
N PRO A 46 30.07 6.06 28.30
CA PRO A 46 31.41 6.42 27.82
C PRO A 46 31.73 5.97 26.38
N GLY A 47 31.06 4.91 25.90
CA GLY A 47 31.17 4.39 24.54
C GLY A 47 30.10 4.89 23.56
N GLY A 48 29.09 5.61 24.05
CA GLY A 48 27.86 5.87 23.28
C GLY A 48 26.98 4.64 23.14
N LEU A 49 26.06 4.69 22.18
CA LEU A 49 25.22 3.55 21.80
C LEU A 49 26.01 2.57 20.92
N ASP A 50 25.82 1.27 21.14
CA ASP A 50 26.29 0.24 20.21
C ASP A 50 25.37 0.21 18.99
N ILE A 51 25.78 0.91 17.93
CA ILE A 51 25.00 1.10 16.71
C ILE A 51 24.61 -0.25 16.07
N ALA A 52 25.48 -1.25 16.13
CA ALA A 52 25.19 -2.56 15.55
C ALA A 52 24.09 -3.31 16.34
N ALA A 53 23.96 -3.04 17.64
CA ALA A 53 22.89 -3.58 18.47
C ALA A 53 21.59 -2.77 18.33
N VAL A 54 21.66 -1.47 18.04
CA VAL A 54 20.49 -0.59 17.88
C VAL A 54 19.87 -0.70 16.48
N GLU A 55 20.67 -0.94 15.44
CA GLU A 55 20.19 -1.04 14.06
C GLU A 55 19.19 -2.20 13.91
N GLY A 56 17.95 -1.87 13.55
CA GLY A 56 16.87 -2.85 13.40
C GLY A 56 16.28 -3.37 14.72
N ALA A 57 16.78 -2.92 15.87
CA ALA A 57 16.29 -3.28 17.19
C ALA A 57 14.86 -2.79 17.41
N THR A 58 14.10 -3.54 18.19
CA THR A 58 12.78 -3.13 18.66
C THR A 58 12.92 -2.06 19.74
N ALA A 59 12.04 -1.07 19.71
CA ALA A 59 12.02 0.00 20.70
C ALA A 59 10.60 0.51 20.92
N THR A 60 10.37 1.07 22.10
CA THR A 60 9.09 1.65 22.51
C THR A 60 9.32 3.08 22.98
N LEU A 61 8.65 4.03 22.32
CA LEU A 61 8.54 5.41 22.81
C LEU A 61 7.35 5.50 23.75
N VAL A 62 7.61 5.89 25.01
CA VAL A 62 6.59 5.99 26.06
C VAL A 62 6.34 7.45 26.37
N PHE A 63 5.07 7.87 26.31
CA PHE A 63 4.60 9.18 26.74
C PHE A 63 4.04 9.05 28.16
N GLN A 64 4.44 9.98 29.04
CA GLN A 64 4.06 10.00 30.45
C GLN A 64 3.53 11.37 30.86
N VAL A 65 2.52 11.39 31.72
CA VAL A 65 1.99 12.58 32.39
C VAL A 65 1.82 12.23 33.87
N GLU A 66 2.24 13.09 34.79
CA GLU A 66 2.20 12.79 36.24
C GLU A 66 2.78 11.41 36.62
N GLN A 67 3.87 10.98 35.95
CA GLN A 67 4.52 9.67 36.11
C GLN A 67 3.66 8.44 35.73
N GLN A 68 2.53 8.66 35.06
CA GLN A 68 1.69 7.60 34.50
C GLN A 68 1.91 7.48 32.99
N ASP A 69 2.05 6.25 32.50
CA ASP A 69 2.14 5.97 31.06
C ASP A 69 0.77 6.25 30.42
N VAL A 70 0.73 7.22 29.51
CA VAL A 70 -0.51 7.60 28.78
C VAL A 70 -0.55 7.05 27.36
N ARG A 71 0.62 6.77 26.76
CA ARG A 71 0.72 6.19 25.41
C ARG A 71 2.05 5.48 25.22
N ARG A 72 2.03 4.37 24.50
CA ARG A 72 3.23 3.62 24.08
C ARG A 72 3.19 3.45 22.57
N ILE A 73 4.29 3.74 21.90
CA ILE A 73 4.46 3.55 20.46
C ILE A 73 5.60 2.54 20.26
N HIS A 74 5.21 1.33 19.89
CA HIS A 74 6.13 0.24 19.60
C HIS A 74 6.62 0.33 18.16
N GLY A 75 7.84 -0.13 17.89
CA GLY A 75 8.38 -0.18 16.53
C GLY A 75 9.78 -0.76 16.50
N MET A 76 10.53 -0.42 15.46
CA MET A 76 11.94 -0.73 15.29
C MET A 76 12.73 0.50 14.87
N ILE A 77 14.02 0.54 15.21
CA ILE A 77 14.92 1.61 14.77
C ILE A 77 15.43 1.31 13.36
N ALA A 78 15.08 2.16 12.39
CA ALA A 78 15.47 1.98 10.98
C ALA A 78 16.64 2.85 10.53
N VAL A 79 16.84 4.01 11.13
CA VAL A 79 17.92 4.94 10.78
C VAL A 79 18.53 5.50 12.06
N ILE A 80 19.86 5.63 12.06
CA ILE A 80 20.64 6.18 13.17
C ILE A 80 21.59 7.22 12.59
N ASP A 81 21.38 8.49 12.92
CA ASP A 81 22.37 9.54 12.66
C ASP A 81 23.22 9.76 13.91
N ASP A 82 24.52 9.44 13.85
CA ASP A 82 25.51 9.84 14.87
C ASP A 82 26.02 11.24 14.53
N PHE A 83 25.80 12.19 15.44
CA PHE A 83 26.27 13.56 15.26
C PHE A 83 26.86 14.13 16.55
N LEU A 84 27.83 15.02 16.38
CA LEU A 84 28.40 15.80 17.46
C LEU A 84 27.61 17.10 17.59
N ASP A 85 26.87 17.26 18.69
CA ASP A 85 26.31 18.55 19.03
C ASP A 85 27.42 19.51 19.52
N THR A 86 27.13 20.80 19.56
CA THR A 86 28.03 21.91 19.89
C THR A 86 28.64 21.86 21.30
N GLN A 87 28.29 20.88 22.15
CA GLN A 87 28.86 20.69 23.48
C GLN A 87 29.80 19.46 23.53
N PRO A 88 31.05 19.63 24.01
CA PRO A 88 32.15 18.71 23.69
C PRO A 88 32.22 17.36 24.43
N ASP A 89 31.33 17.05 25.38
CA ASP A 89 31.54 15.90 26.29
C ASP A 89 30.46 14.80 26.24
N THR A 90 29.49 14.88 25.32
CA THR A 90 28.41 13.88 25.21
C THR A 90 28.10 13.50 23.76
N ARG A 91 27.71 12.25 23.53
CA ARG A 91 27.32 11.75 22.20
C ARG A 91 25.83 11.96 21.98
N SER A 92 25.48 12.40 20.77
CA SER A 92 24.10 12.65 20.36
C SER A 92 23.74 11.80 19.14
N TYR A 93 22.53 11.27 19.16
CA TYR A 93 22.02 10.43 18.09
C TYR A 93 20.63 10.89 17.69
N ARG A 94 20.28 10.73 16.41
CA ARG A 94 18.89 10.78 15.96
C ARG A 94 18.48 9.38 15.53
N LEU A 95 17.50 8.81 16.23
CA LEU A 95 16.96 7.49 15.96
C LEU A 95 15.62 7.64 15.24
N LEU A 96 15.45 6.97 14.10
CA LEU A 96 14.17 6.92 13.39
C LEU A 96 13.41 5.65 13.80
N LEU A 97 12.39 5.83 14.64
CA LEU A 97 11.45 4.77 15.03
C LEU A 97 10.36 4.64 13.95
N VAL A 98 10.20 3.43 13.42
CA VAL A 98 9.22 3.06 12.38
C VAL A 98 8.52 1.76 12.77
N PRO A 99 7.35 1.41 12.19
CA PRO A 99 6.77 0.10 12.43
C PRO A 99 7.65 -1.01 11.85
N ARG A 100 7.56 -2.23 12.39
CA ARG A 100 8.17 -3.45 11.83
C ARG A 100 7.74 -3.70 10.38
N ALA A 101 6.57 -3.22 9.99
CA ALA A 101 6.08 -3.22 8.60
C ALA A 101 6.98 -2.42 7.63
N HIS A 102 7.91 -1.60 8.12
CA HIS A 102 8.92 -0.93 7.30
C HIS A 102 9.77 -1.91 6.48
N ARG A 103 9.91 -3.16 6.91
CA ARG A 103 10.59 -4.22 6.15
C ARG A 103 10.00 -4.45 4.75
N LEU A 104 8.72 -4.16 4.55
CA LEU A 104 8.05 -4.21 3.24
C LEU A 104 8.62 -3.20 2.23
N THR A 105 9.32 -2.16 2.69
CA THR A 105 9.98 -1.18 1.82
C THR A 105 11.30 -1.72 1.24
N LEU A 106 11.89 -2.72 1.91
CA LEU A 106 13.22 -3.25 1.59
C LEU A 106 13.19 -4.32 0.51
N VAL A 107 12.01 -4.84 0.18
CA VAL A 107 11.82 -5.86 -0.87
C VAL A 107 11.23 -5.20 -2.10
N ARG A 108 11.92 -5.32 -3.24
CA ARG A 108 11.42 -4.92 -4.56
C ARG A 108 11.52 -6.09 -5.51
N THR A 109 10.38 -6.57 -6.00
CA THR A 109 10.28 -7.86 -6.71
C THR A 109 9.29 -7.79 -7.88
N GLN A 110 9.16 -8.90 -8.61
CA GLN A 110 8.27 -9.08 -9.76
C GLN A 110 7.57 -10.43 -9.67
N GLU A 111 6.36 -10.45 -9.10
CA GLU A 111 5.69 -11.69 -8.72
C GLU A 111 4.24 -11.72 -9.19
N ILE A 112 3.77 -12.92 -9.52
CA ILE A 112 2.40 -13.17 -9.96
C ILE A 112 1.62 -13.92 -8.88
N PHE A 113 0.49 -13.34 -8.49
CA PHE A 113 -0.50 -13.91 -7.58
C PHE A 113 -1.73 -14.34 -8.38
N MET A 114 -2.25 -15.53 -8.10
CA MET A 114 -3.41 -16.08 -8.78
C MET A 114 -4.40 -16.64 -7.77
N ASP A 115 -5.68 -16.42 -8.04
CA ASP A 115 -6.81 -16.93 -7.26
C ASP A 115 -6.75 -16.56 -5.77
N LEU A 116 -6.24 -15.36 -5.48
CA LEU A 116 -6.15 -14.78 -4.14
C LEU A 116 -6.95 -13.48 -4.06
N SER A 117 -7.63 -13.27 -2.94
CA SER A 117 -8.26 -11.97 -2.66
C SER A 117 -7.20 -10.93 -2.29
N VAL A 118 -7.54 -9.63 -2.38
CA VAL A 118 -6.62 -8.57 -1.96
C VAL A 118 -6.18 -8.74 -0.49
N PRO A 119 -7.09 -8.99 0.48
CA PRO A 119 -6.68 -9.29 1.85
C PRO A 119 -5.74 -10.51 1.99
N ASP A 120 -5.91 -11.56 1.19
CA ASP A 120 -5.03 -12.74 1.24
C ASP A 120 -3.64 -12.42 0.70
N ILE A 121 -3.55 -11.63 -0.38
CA ILE A 121 -2.26 -11.15 -0.91
C ILE A 121 -1.54 -10.29 0.13
N ILE A 122 -2.26 -9.38 0.80
CA ILE A 122 -1.71 -8.53 1.86
C ILE A 122 -1.13 -9.38 3.00
N LYS A 123 -1.90 -10.35 3.50
CA LYS A 123 -1.43 -11.28 4.54
C LYS A 123 -0.18 -12.05 4.11
N LYS A 124 -0.21 -12.64 2.91
CA LYS A 124 0.93 -13.38 2.37
C LYS A 124 2.21 -12.53 2.33
N LYS A 125 2.10 -11.25 1.93
CA LYS A 125 3.24 -10.33 1.90
C LYS A 125 3.75 -9.94 3.28
N LEU A 126 2.87 -9.73 4.23
CA LEU A 126 3.23 -9.43 5.62
C LEU A 126 3.94 -10.63 6.29
N GLU A 127 3.45 -11.85 6.05
CA GLU A 127 4.06 -13.07 6.58
C GLU A 127 5.51 -13.25 6.08
N LEU A 128 5.79 -12.92 4.82
CA LEU A 128 7.13 -13.02 4.23
C LEU A 128 8.17 -12.09 4.90
N VAL A 129 7.74 -10.99 5.52
CA VAL A 129 8.60 -10.09 6.28
C VAL A 129 8.58 -10.35 7.80
N GLY A 130 7.96 -11.47 8.21
CA GLY A 130 7.92 -11.93 9.60
C GLY A 130 6.80 -11.30 10.44
N LEU A 131 5.75 -10.75 9.82
CA LEU A 131 4.56 -10.26 10.51
C LEU A 131 3.43 -11.29 10.41
N GLY A 132 3.17 -11.97 11.53
CA GLY A 132 2.21 -13.07 11.59
C GLY A 132 0.81 -12.65 12.03
N ALA A 133 0.00 -13.64 12.39
CA ALA A 133 -1.40 -13.43 12.81
C ALA A 133 -1.56 -12.58 14.09
N ALA A 134 -0.52 -12.48 14.93
CA ALA A 134 -0.54 -11.62 16.12
C ALA A 134 -0.26 -10.14 15.78
N ASP A 135 0.42 -9.89 14.66
CA ASP A 135 0.89 -8.57 14.24
C ASP A 135 -0.06 -7.89 13.25
N VAL A 136 -1.03 -8.63 12.70
CA VAL A 136 -1.91 -8.17 11.63
C VAL A 136 -3.36 -8.48 11.97
N GLU A 137 -4.23 -7.47 11.86
CA GLU A 137 -5.67 -7.63 12.07
C GLU A 137 -6.46 -7.11 10.87
N MET A 138 -7.45 -7.87 10.42
CA MET A 138 -8.34 -7.49 9.31
C MET A 138 -9.74 -7.17 9.86
N ARG A 139 -10.04 -5.90 10.09
CA ARG A 139 -11.35 -5.38 10.49
C ARG A 139 -12.14 -4.93 9.25
N LEU A 140 -12.36 -5.89 8.35
CA LEU A 140 -13.04 -5.67 7.07
C LEU A 140 -14.52 -6.05 7.19
N SER A 141 -15.41 -5.15 6.76
CA SER A 141 -16.85 -5.37 6.74
C SER A 141 -17.34 -5.92 5.41
N ASP A 142 -16.65 -5.57 4.32
CA ASP A 142 -16.99 -6.03 2.98
C ASP A 142 -16.30 -7.38 2.67
N SER A 143 -16.78 -8.07 1.63
CA SER A 143 -16.16 -9.31 1.13
C SER A 143 -15.40 -9.05 -0.17
N TYR A 144 -14.24 -9.68 -0.31
CA TYR A 144 -13.33 -9.45 -1.43
C TYR A 144 -13.16 -10.73 -2.25
N ALA A 145 -13.64 -10.71 -3.49
CA ALA A 145 -13.55 -11.85 -4.38
C ALA A 145 -12.07 -12.15 -4.75
N PRO A 146 -11.68 -13.43 -4.85
CA PRO A 146 -10.39 -13.81 -5.40
C PRO A 146 -10.16 -13.25 -6.81
N ARG A 147 -8.98 -12.72 -7.04
CA ARG A 147 -8.56 -12.22 -8.35
C ARG A 147 -7.78 -13.29 -9.08
N GLU A 148 -8.21 -13.62 -10.31
CA GLU A 148 -7.60 -14.65 -11.15
C GLU A 148 -6.10 -14.41 -11.43
N PHE A 149 -5.67 -13.14 -11.44
CA PHE A 149 -4.31 -12.76 -11.80
C PHE A 149 -4.02 -11.34 -11.34
N VAL A 150 -3.01 -11.19 -10.49
CA VAL A 150 -2.51 -9.92 -9.97
C VAL A 150 -0.99 -9.95 -10.04
N VAL A 151 -0.37 -8.92 -10.60
CA VAL A 151 1.07 -8.84 -10.76
C VAL A 151 1.61 -7.71 -9.91
N GLN A 152 2.59 -8.03 -9.06
CA GLN A 152 3.52 -7.05 -8.50
C GLN A 152 4.61 -6.81 -9.54
N TYR A 153 4.81 -5.58 -9.97
CA TYR A 153 5.77 -5.28 -11.05
C TYR A 153 6.70 -4.12 -10.71
N GLN A 154 7.97 -4.44 -10.40
CA GLN A 154 9.02 -3.46 -10.13
C GLN A 154 8.66 -2.42 -9.05
N GLU A 155 7.91 -2.86 -8.04
CA GLU A 155 7.46 -2.03 -6.91
C GLU A 155 7.84 -2.73 -5.60
N SER A 156 7.93 -1.96 -4.51
CA SER A 156 8.18 -2.57 -3.20
C SER A 156 6.97 -3.37 -2.72
N ASP A 157 7.16 -4.28 -1.78
CA ASP A 157 6.02 -5.00 -1.17
C ASP A 157 5.05 -4.02 -0.50
N LEU A 158 5.55 -2.94 0.12
CA LEU A 158 4.71 -1.89 0.69
C LEU A 158 3.87 -1.21 -0.40
N ALA A 159 4.51 -0.77 -1.50
CA ALA A 159 3.80 -0.11 -2.59
C ALA A 159 2.73 -1.03 -3.21
N PHE A 160 3.04 -2.32 -3.35
CA PHE A 160 2.12 -3.32 -3.86
C PHE A 160 0.87 -3.47 -2.98
N ILE A 161 1.04 -3.69 -1.67
CA ILE A 161 -0.11 -3.82 -0.77
C ILE A 161 -0.88 -2.51 -0.64
N SER A 162 -0.19 -1.36 -0.62
CA SER A 162 -0.81 -0.04 -0.50
C SER A 162 -1.68 0.26 -1.72
N ARG A 163 -1.20 0.08 -2.96
CA ARG A 163 -2.03 0.36 -4.14
C ARG A 163 -3.24 -0.57 -4.26
N LEU A 164 -3.11 -1.83 -3.81
CA LEU A 164 -4.22 -2.78 -3.83
C LEU A 164 -5.28 -2.39 -2.78
N ALA A 165 -4.84 -2.07 -1.56
CA ALA A 165 -5.71 -1.60 -0.50
C ALA A 165 -6.40 -0.27 -0.88
N GLU A 166 -5.64 0.72 -1.37
CA GLU A 166 -6.17 2.01 -1.85
C GLU A 166 -7.19 1.84 -2.99
N HIS A 167 -6.94 0.90 -3.91
CA HIS A 167 -7.89 0.60 -4.99
C HIS A 167 -9.20 0.00 -4.44
N GLU A 168 -9.12 -0.86 -3.43
CA GLU A 168 -10.26 -1.50 -2.77
C GLU A 168 -10.95 -0.61 -1.71
N GLY A 169 -10.41 0.57 -1.42
CA GLY A 169 -10.93 1.44 -0.36
C GLY A 169 -10.55 1.00 1.05
N ILE A 170 -9.61 0.06 1.18
CA ILE A 170 -9.05 -0.43 2.44
C ILE A 170 -7.92 0.51 2.87
N THR A 171 -7.95 0.97 4.12
CA THR A 171 -6.83 1.67 4.76
C THR A 171 -6.25 0.80 5.88
N PHE A 172 -5.13 1.24 6.46
CA PHE A 172 -4.60 0.65 7.68
C PHE A 172 -4.14 1.71 8.67
N PHE A 173 -3.96 1.32 9.93
CA PHE A 173 -3.35 2.10 11.01
C PHE A 173 -2.60 1.15 11.95
N PHE A 174 -1.92 1.70 12.95
CA PHE A 174 -1.16 0.92 13.94
C PHE A 174 -1.83 0.99 15.30
N ASP A 175 -2.12 -0.18 15.86
CA ASP A 175 -2.59 -0.37 17.23
C ASP A 175 -1.42 -0.84 18.09
N HIS A 176 -1.19 -0.15 19.20
CA HIS A 176 -0.08 -0.41 20.12
C HIS A 176 -0.53 -1.03 21.46
N GLU A 177 -1.83 -1.19 21.70
CA GLU A 177 -2.35 -1.64 23.00
C GLU A 177 -1.93 -3.08 23.35
N SER A 178 -1.65 -3.91 22.34
CA SER A 178 -1.19 -5.29 22.55
C SER A 178 0.30 -5.43 22.88
N GLY A 179 1.02 -4.34 23.12
CA GLY A 179 2.46 -4.36 23.41
C GLY A 179 3.36 -4.51 22.19
N VAL A 180 2.77 -4.44 20.99
CA VAL A 180 3.44 -4.52 19.68
C VAL A 180 2.77 -3.53 18.74
N ASP A 181 3.44 -3.13 17.65
CA ASP A 181 2.88 -2.33 16.57
C ASP A 181 2.03 -3.17 15.62
N LYS A 182 0.81 -3.49 16.05
CA LYS A 182 -0.13 -4.29 15.26
C LYS A 182 -0.68 -3.46 14.09
N MET A 183 -0.53 -3.96 12.88
CA MET A 183 -1.04 -3.33 11.66
C MET A 183 -2.51 -3.76 11.45
N VAL A 184 -3.43 -2.81 11.59
CA VAL A 184 -4.88 -3.06 11.50
C VAL A 184 -5.42 -2.52 10.18
N PHE A 185 -5.99 -3.38 9.35
CA PHE A 185 -6.64 -3.01 8.09
C PHE A 185 -8.15 -2.85 8.29
N THR A 186 -8.73 -1.81 7.71
CA THR A 186 -10.18 -1.58 7.74
C THR A 186 -10.69 -0.89 6.49
N ASP A 187 -11.95 -1.18 6.15
CA ASP A 187 -12.68 -0.66 5.00
C ASP A 187 -13.97 0.08 5.41
N ARG A 188 -14.23 0.28 6.69
CA ARG A 188 -15.41 1.01 7.18
C ARG A 188 -15.10 1.68 8.51
N ASN A 189 -15.82 2.75 8.82
CA ASN A 189 -15.55 3.52 10.03
C ASN A 189 -15.71 2.70 11.33
N VAL A 190 -16.51 1.63 11.30
CA VAL A 190 -16.70 0.71 12.44
C VAL A 190 -15.42 -0.03 12.85
N GLY A 191 -14.43 -0.16 11.96
CA GLY A 191 -13.17 -0.83 12.29
C GLY A 191 -12.18 0.05 13.07
N PHE A 192 -12.38 1.37 13.11
CA PHE A 192 -11.59 2.27 13.95
C PHE A 192 -12.05 2.15 15.42
N PRO A 193 -11.15 2.06 16.40
CA PRO A 193 -11.52 2.12 17.81
C PRO A 193 -11.76 3.56 18.27
N ALA A 194 -12.40 3.75 19.41
CA ALA A 194 -12.36 5.03 20.13
C ALA A 194 -10.99 5.19 20.82
N LEU A 195 -10.57 6.41 21.14
CA LEU A 195 -9.42 6.65 22.00
C LEU A 195 -9.70 6.09 23.41
N ALA A 196 -9.09 4.95 23.74
CA ALA A 196 -9.32 4.28 25.01
C ALA A 196 -9.03 5.21 26.20
N GLY A 197 -10.00 5.34 27.11
CA GLY A 197 -9.89 6.21 28.29
C GLY A 197 -10.02 7.71 28.00
N HIS A 198 -10.11 8.12 26.73
CA HIS A 198 -10.13 9.52 26.29
C HIS A 198 -11.16 9.76 25.17
N GLU A 199 -12.34 9.15 25.30
CA GLU A 199 -13.40 9.19 24.27
C GLU A 199 -13.99 10.59 24.07
N MET A 200 -13.95 11.43 25.11
CA MET A 200 -14.39 12.83 25.07
C MET A 200 -13.22 13.73 25.42
N ILE A 201 -12.92 14.70 24.54
CA ILE A 201 -11.81 15.63 24.71
C ILE A 201 -12.37 17.06 24.69
N PRO A 202 -12.15 17.84 25.76
CA PRO A 202 -12.68 19.20 25.85
C PRO A 202 -11.96 20.16 24.91
N PHE A 203 -12.72 21.04 24.28
CA PHE A 203 -12.19 22.21 23.59
C PHE A 203 -11.98 23.37 24.57
N ARG A 204 -10.74 23.83 24.70
CA ARG A 204 -10.34 24.96 25.56
C ARG A 204 -10.12 26.21 24.72
N GLY A 205 -11.18 27.00 24.54
CA GLY A 205 -11.05 28.32 23.92
C GLY A 205 -10.41 29.36 24.86
N ARG A 206 -9.74 30.38 24.29
CA ARG A 206 -9.22 31.62 24.94
C ARG A 206 -7.77 31.61 25.45
N GLY A 207 -6.85 30.99 24.72
CA GLY A 207 -5.41 31.17 24.94
C GLY A 207 -4.79 30.26 26.00
N ASP A 208 -5.60 29.38 26.59
CA ASP A 208 -5.10 28.17 27.23
C ASP A 208 -4.51 27.25 26.14
N LYS A 209 -3.42 26.57 26.44
CA LYS A 209 -2.74 25.63 25.51
C LYS A 209 -2.88 24.18 25.97
N ARG A 210 -3.86 23.92 26.84
CA ARG A 210 -4.22 22.58 27.32
C ARG A 210 -5.35 21.97 26.51
N ASP A 211 -5.39 20.65 26.49
CA ASP A 211 -6.34 19.85 25.75
C ASP A 211 -6.33 20.27 24.27
N ILE A 212 -7.50 20.29 23.60
CA ILE A 212 -7.62 20.84 22.26
C ILE A 212 -7.88 22.35 22.36
N TYR A 213 -6.94 23.17 21.91
CA TYR A 213 -7.02 24.63 22.04
C TYR A 213 -7.18 25.37 20.70
N ARG A 214 -6.93 24.71 19.57
CA ARG A 214 -7.16 25.26 18.23
C ARG A 214 -7.89 24.25 17.37
N VAL A 215 -8.89 24.74 16.63
CA VAL A 215 -9.61 23.98 15.60
C VAL A 215 -9.79 24.86 14.37
N GLU A 216 -9.36 24.37 13.22
CA GLU A 216 -9.50 25.01 11.92
C GLU A 216 -10.25 24.06 10.98
N ASN A 217 -11.23 24.58 10.24
CA ASN A 217 -12.02 23.79 9.29
C ASN A 217 -11.70 24.27 7.87
N THR A 218 -11.20 23.37 7.03
CA THR A 218 -10.99 23.60 5.60
C THR A 218 -12.06 22.87 4.80
N SER A 219 -12.81 23.62 3.98
CA SER A 219 -13.79 23.06 3.05
C SER A 219 -13.37 23.32 1.60
N ARG A 220 -13.51 22.33 0.73
CA ARG A 220 -13.01 22.36 -0.66
C ARG A 220 -14.14 22.01 -1.62
N VAL A 221 -14.19 22.67 -2.77
CA VAL A 221 -15.08 22.26 -3.86
C VAL A 221 -14.57 20.95 -4.44
N VAL A 222 -15.47 19.95 -4.55
CA VAL A 222 -15.14 18.61 -5.07
C VAL A 222 -16.08 18.20 -6.22
N PRO A 223 -15.64 17.29 -7.12
CA PRO A 223 -16.48 16.73 -8.17
C PRO A 223 -17.72 16.04 -7.61
N ARG A 224 -18.83 16.06 -8.36
CA ARG A 224 -20.07 15.38 -7.95
C ARG A 224 -20.17 13.96 -8.49
N ALA A 225 -19.99 13.78 -9.79
CA ALA A 225 -20.18 12.48 -10.43
C ALA A 225 -18.88 11.68 -10.50
N HIS A 226 -18.92 10.40 -10.15
CA HIS A 226 -17.83 9.46 -10.30
C HIS A 226 -18.30 8.27 -11.13
N VAL A 227 -17.68 8.08 -12.29
CA VAL A 227 -18.03 7.00 -13.22
C VAL A 227 -16.83 6.09 -13.41
N VAL A 228 -17.05 4.79 -13.29
CA VAL A 228 -16.07 3.75 -13.57
C VAL A 228 -16.60 2.91 -14.73
N HIS A 229 -15.76 2.69 -15.74
CA HIS A 229 -16.10 1.85 -16.89
C HIS A 229 -14.89 1.02 -17.36
N ASP A 230 -15.12 -0.16 -17.92
CA ASP A 230 -14.08 -1.00 -18.52
C ASP A 230 -14.65 -1.85 -19.67
N TYR A 231 -13.84 -2.74 -20.24
CA TYR A 231 -14.24 -3.71 -21.25
C TYR A 231 -13.84 -5.13 -20.86
N ASN A 232 -14.83 -6.01 -20.79
CA ASN A 232 -14.65 -7.44 -20.54
C ASN A 232 -14.81 -8.25 -21.83
N TYR A 233 -13.70 -8.69 -22.42
CA TYR A 233 -13.73 -9.46 -23.66
C TYR A 233 -14.45 -10.82 -23.55
N ARG A 234 -14.63 -11.36 -22.34
CA ARG A 234 -15.36 -12.62 -22.12
C ARG A 234 -16.87 -12.41 -22.19
N LEU A 235 -17.34 -11.19 -21.89
CA LEU A 235 -18.73 -10.78 -21.93
C LEU A 235 -18.83 -9.46 -22.72
N PRO A 236 -18.52 -9.45 -24.03
CA PRO A 236 -18.31 -8.22 -24.80
C PRO A 236 -19.59 -7.38 -25.00
N LEU A 237 -20.77 -7.96 -24.74
CA LEU A 237 -22.07 -7.28 -24.79
C LEU A 237 -22.52 -6.74 -23.43
N VAL A 238 -21.83 -7.10 -22.35
CA VAL A 238 -22.07 -6.53 -21.03
C VAL A 238 -21.26 -5.24 -20.92
N ASP A 239 -21.92 -4.16 -20.56
CA ASP A 239 -21.30 -2.85 -20.30
C ASP A 239 -20.98 -2.72 -18.80
N PRO A 240 -19.72 -2.92 -18.36
CA PRO A 240 -19.35 -2.81 -16.96
C PRO A 240 -19.15 -1.34 -16.58
N THR A 241 -20.23 -0.55 -16.65
CA THR A 241 -20.27 0.84 -16.20
C THR A 241 -20.98 0.94 -14.85
N GLY A 242 -20.41 1.74 -13.95
CA GLY A 242 -21.03 2.11 -12.67
C GLY A 242 -20.83 3.60 -12.40
N SER A 243 -21.81 4.21 -11.74
CA SER A 243 -21.78 5.64 -11.40
C SER A 243 -22.27 5.86 -9.98
N ALA A 244 -21.59 6.75 -9.25
CA ALA A 244 -21.99 7.22 -7.92
C ALA A 244 -21.81 8.73 -7.83
N GLU A 245 -22.55 9.36 -6.91
CA GLU A 245 -22.41 10.79 -6.63
C GLU A 245 -21.84 11.02 -5.23
N ALA A 246 -20.89 11.95 -5.11
CA ALA A 246 -20.47 12.48 -3.82
C ALA A 246 -21.54 13.49 -3.33
N PRO A 247 -22.18 13.28 -2.16
CA PRO A 247 -23.27 14.13 -1.68
C PRO A 247 -22.89 15.62 -1.55
N SER A 248 -21.65 15.91 -1.12
CA SER A 248 -21.14 17.29 -1.00
C SER A 248 -20.56 17.85 -2.31
N GLY A 249 -20.70 17.13 -3.42
CA GLY A 249 -20.21 17.55 -4.72
C GLY A 249 -20.96 18.76 -5.29
N PHE A 250 -20.20 19.77 -5.71
CA PHE A 250 -20.76 21.02 -6.27
C PHE A 250 -21.14 20.88 -7.75
N GLY A 251 -20.33 20.15 -8.52
CA GLY A 251 -20.51 19.95 -9.96
C GLY A 251 -19.32 19.29 -10.64
N GLY A 252 -19.46 18.95 -11.92
CA GLY A 252 -18.45 18.22 -12.68
C GLY A 252 -18.41 16.72 -12.35
N GLY A 253 -17.55 15.98 -13.05
CA GLY A 253 -17.41 14.55 -12.82
C GLY A 253 -16.05 14.00 -13.24
N LEU A 254 -15.69 12.87 -12.64
CA LEU A 254 -14.51 12.07 -12.94
C LEU A 254 -14.95 10.77 -13.60
N VAL A 255 -14.36 10.46 -14.75
CA VAL A 255 -14.60 9.21 -15.48
C VAL A 255 -13.29 8.42 -15.51
N GLU A 256 -13.31 7.23 -14.95
CA GLU A 256 -12.18 6.31 -14.88
C GLU A 256 -12.41 5.13 -15.84
N TYR A 257 -11.51 4.99 -16.82
CA TYR A 257 -11.45 3.82 -17.69
C TYR A 257 -10.29 2.91 -17.26
N GLY A 258 -10.49 1.60 -17.29
CA GLY A 258 -9.42 0.65 -16.99
C GLY A 258 -9.25 0.30 -15.50
N ALA A 259 -10.32 0.47 -14.71
CA ALA A 259 -10.34 0.10 -13.29
C ALA A 259 -10.32 -1.42 -13.04
N HIS A 260 -10.33 -2.23 -14.11
CA HIS A 260 -10.29 -3.69 -14.09
C HIS A 260 -11.53 -4.35 -13.47
N CYS A 261 -12.69 -3.68 -13.54
CA CYS A 261 -13.99 -4.27 -13.23
C CYS A 261 -14.47 -5.19 -14.37
N LYS A 262 -15.13 -6.29 -14.01
CA LYS A 262 -15.66 -7.30 -14.94
C LYS A 262 -17.17 -7.19 -15.13
N THR A 263 -17.87 -6.59 -14.18
CA THR A 263 -19.35 -6.47 -14.17
C THR A 263 -19.80 -5.05 -13.78
N PRO A 264 -21.06 -4.67 -14.10
CA PRO A 264 -21.62 -3.39 -13.67
C PRO A 264 -21.66 -3.23 -12.15
N GLU A 265 -21.87 -4.31 -11.39
CA GLU A 265 -21.91 -4.29 -9.92
C GLU A 265 -20.53 -3.97 -9.33
N GLU A 266 -19.46 -4.57 -9.88
CA GLU A 266 -18.08 -4.25 -9.50
C GLU A 266 -17.75 -2.79 -9.84
N ALA A 267 -18.16 -2.31 -11.02
CA ALA A 267 -17.96 -0.93 -11.45
C ALA A 267 -18.69 0.06 -10.53
N LEU A 268 -19.93 -0.24 -10.13
CA LEU A 268 -20.72 0.57 -9.21
C LEU A 268 -20.06 0.63 -7.83
N ARG A 269 -19.58 -0.51 -7.30
CA ARG A 269 -18.86 -0.56 -6.03
C ARG A 269 -17.63 0.34 -6.05
N LEU A 270 -16.81 0.25 -7.11
CA LEU A 270 -15.63 1.11 -7.26
C LEU A 270 -16.01 2.58 -7.41
N ALA A 271 -17.05 2.91 -8.17
CA ALA A 271 -17.55 4.28 -8.29
C ALA A 271 -17.98 4.87 -6.94
N THR A 272 -18.69 4.09 -6.12
CA THR A 272 -19.07 4.47 -4.74
C THR A 272 -17.84 4.72 -3.88
N ILE A 273 -16.82 3.84 -3.94
CA ILE A 273 -15.55 4.05 -3.25
C ILE A 273 -14.88 5.37 -3.68
N ARG A 274 -14.94 5.74 -4.98
CA ARG A 274 -14.38 7.03 -5.46
C ARG A 274 -15.17 8.24 -4.99
N ALA A 275 -16.49 8.12 -4.90
CA ALA A 275 -17.34 9.16 -4.33
C ALA A 275 -17.06 9.36 -2.83
N GLU A 276 -16.96 8.27 -2.06
CA GLU A 276 -16.59 8.29 -0.63
C GLU A 276 -15.17 8.84 -0.41
N GLU A 277 -14.18 8.48 -1.26
CA GLU A 277 -12.82 9.05 -1.25
C GLU A 277 -12.83 10.57 -1.42
N THR A 278 -13.74 11.07 -2.25
CA THR A 278 -13.89 12.50 -2.52
C THR A 278 -14.60 13.20 -1.36
N GLU A 279 -15.63 12.57 -0.81
CA GLU A 279 -16.38 13.07 0.35
C GLU A 279 -15.47 13.22 1.58
N ALA A 280 -14.61 12.25 1.85
CA ALA A 280 -13.65 12.30 2.96
C ALA A 280 -12.65 13.47 2.88
N ARG A 281 -12.46 14.08 1.70
CA ARG A 281 -11.55 15.22 1.49
C ARG A 281 -12.27 16.56 1.34
N HIS A 282 -13.59 16.55 1.23
CA HIS A 282 -14.39 17.76 1.06
C HIS A 282 -14.23 18.69 2.26
N ARG A 283 -14.28 18.14 3.48
CA ARG A 283 -14.19 18.90 4.73
C ARG A 283 -13.23 18.22 5.71
N VAL A 284 -12.14 18.91 6.03
CA VAL A 284 -11.08 18.42 6.93
C VAL A 284 -10.87 19.42 8.05
N PHE A 285 -10.73 18.92 9.27
CA PHE A 285 -10.46 19.71 10.46
C PHE A 285 -9.00 19.53 10.87
N THR A 286 -8.30 20.64 11.09
CA THR A 286 -6.95 20.68 11.66
C THR A 286 -7.06 21.12 13.11
N LEU A 287 -6.57 20.31 14.03
CA LEU A 287 -6.64 20.54 15.48
C LEU A 287 -5.23 20.63 16.06
N GLU A 288 -5.02 21.45 17.08
CA GLU A 288 -3.79 21.49 17.87
C GLU A 288 -4.08 21.15 19.33
N SER A 289 -3.21 20.33 19.94
CA SER A 289 -3.31 19.94 21.35
C SER A 289 -1.93 19.73 22.00
N ASP A 290 -1.92 19.55 23.32
CA ASP A 290 -0.76 19.12 24.13
C ASP A 290 -0.89 17.67 24.64
N LEU A 291 -1.89 16.93 24.16
CA LEU A 291 -2.26 15.61 24.68
C LEU A 291 -1.38 14.49 24.10
N GLY A 292 -0.64 13.78 24.96
CA GLY A 292 0.29 12.71 24.54
C GLY A 292 -0.35 11.44 23.96
N PHE A 293 -1.67 11.28 24.10
CA PHE A 293 -2.40 10.07 23.67
C PHE A 293 -3.06 10.19 22.28
N ILE A 294 -2.95 11.34 21.60
CA ILE A 294 -3.51 11.52 20.24
C ILE A 294 -2.83 10.55 19.27
N ALA A 295 -3.61 9.79 18.51
CA ALA A 295 -3.12 8.79 17.57
C ALA A 295 -4.02 8.71 16.32
N SER A 296 -3.41 8.50 15.14
CA SER A 296 -4.17 8.28 13.90
C SER A 296 -4.89 6.93 13.92
N GLY A 297 -6.07 6.86 13.31
CA GLY A 297 -6.90 5.65 13.30
C GLY A 297 -7.84 5.50 14.49
N ASN A 298 -7.88 6.48 15.39
CA ASN A 298 -8.78 6.47 16.54
C ASN A 298 -9.88 7.52 16.40
N ARG A 299 -11.03 7.25 17.01
CA ARG A 299 -12.17 8.19 17.11
C ARG A 299 -12.22 8.88 18.46
N PHE A 300 -12.70 10.12 18.48
CA PHE A 300 -12.94 10.89 19.70
C PHE A 300 -14.10 11.86 19.52
N THR A 301 -14.72 12.29 20.61
CA THR A 301 -15.74 13.33 20.62
C THR A 301 -15.13 14.64 21.11
N LEU A 302 -15.20 15.67 20.27
CA LEU A 302 -14.80 17.03 20.66
C LEU A 302 -15.92 17.66 21.48
N GLU A 303 -15.68 17.97 22.75
CA GLU A 303 -16.68 18.53 23.67
C GLU A 303 -16.60 20.06 23.74
N GLY A 304 -17.76 20.73 23.75
CA GLY A 304 -17.83 22.15 24.12
C GLY A 304 -17.34 23.15 23.07
N HIS A 305 -17.11 22.72 21.82
CA HIS A 305 -16.76 23.64 20.73
C HIS A 305 -17.98 24.51 20.34
N PRO A 306 -17.88 25.85 20.34
CA PRO A 306 -19.04 26.76 20.28
C PRO A 306 -19.89 26.65 19.01
N LYS A 307 -19.33 26.13 17.92
CA LYS A 307 -20.03 25.95 16.63
C LYS A 307 -20.31 24.49 16.29
N LEU A 308 -19.49 23.56 16.80
CA LEU A 308 -19.58 22.16 16.41
C LEU A 308 -20.41 21.35 17.42
N GLY A 309 -20.55 21.85 18.65
CA GLY A 309 -21.11 21.07 19.75
C GLY A 309 -20.28 19.82 19.99
N ASP A 310 -20.94 18.76 20.45
CA ASP A 310 -20.31 17.48 20.73
C ASP A 310 -20.31 16.63 19.46
N THR A 311 -19.21 16.71 18.70
CA THR A 311 -19.05 16.03 17.40
C THR A 311 -18.01 14.94 17.49
N GLU A 312 -18.34 13.75 17.01
CA GLU A 312 -17.38 12.64 16.87
C GLU A 312 -16.53 12.81 15.60
N PHE A 313 -15.23 12.61 15.76
CA PHE A 313 -14.20 12.75 14.74
C PHE A 313 -13.36 11.48 14.63
N LEU A 314 -12.92 11.18 13.41
CA LEU A 314 -11.88 10.20 13.12
C LEU A 314 -10.56 10.94 12.87
N ILE A 315 -9.52 10.60 13.62
CA ILE A 315 -8.17 11.14 13.44
C ILE A 315 -7.52 10.43 12.23
N THR A 316 -7.29 11.18 11.16
CA THR A 316 -6.71 10.69 9.91
C THR A 316 -5.19 10.81 9.86
N GLU A 317 -4.63 11.77 10.59
CA GLU A 317 -3.20 12.05 10.65
C GLU A 317 -2.88 12.79 11.94
N ALA A 318 -1.72 12.51 12.54
CA ALA A 318 -1.18 13.25 13.67
C ALA A 318 0.31 13.55 13.44
N VAL A 319 0.71 14.78 13.75
CA VAL A 319 2.09 15.25 13.71
C VAL A 319 2.48 15.68 15.12
N HIS A 320 3.54 15.09 15.64
CA HIS A 320 4.01 15.24 17.02
C HIS A 320 5.30 16.07 17.05
N SER A 321 5.42 16.97 18.01
CA SER A 321 6.61 17.80 18.20
C SER A 321 6.84 18.12 19.67
N GLY A 322 8.03 17.92 20.19
CA GLY A 322 8.41 18.32 21.55
C GLY A 322 9.92 18.45 21.72
N ARG A 323 10.34 19.41 22.54
CA ARG A 323 11.73 19.55 23.01
C ARG A 323 11.79 19.55 24.52
N PHE A 324 12.55 18.60 25.05
CA PHE A 324 12.57 18.29 26.46
C PHE A 324 13.89 18.77 27.08
N PRO A 325 13.83 19.30 28.32
CA PRO A 325 15.04 19.73 29.00
C PRO A 325 15.87 18.49 29.35
N VAL A 326 17.11 18.45 28.87
CA VAL A 326 18.10 17.47 29.31
C VAL A 326 19.11 18.12 30.25
N THR A 327 19.41 17.41 31.34
CA THR A 327 20.30 17.88 32.41
C THR A 327 21.68 18.27 31.88
N ILE A 328 22.16 17.53 30.90
CA ILE A 328 23.46 17.68 30.25
C ILE A 328 23.56 19.05 29.53
N PHE A 329 22.49 19.51 28.87
CA PHE A 329 22.48 20.79 28.16
C PHE A 329 22.10 21.99 29.06
N GLY A 330 22.21 21.84 30.37
CA GLY A 330 21.92 22.91 31.34
C GLY A 330 20.44 23.31 31.43
N GLY A 331 19.52 22.47 30.91
CA GLY A 331 18.08 22.57 31.16
C GLY A 331 17.36 23.80 30.57
N LYS A 332 17.90 24.45 29.54
CA LYS A 332 17.39 25.76 29.05
C LYS A 332 16.46 25.72 27.82
N GLN A 333 16.19 24.55 27.21
CA GLN A 333 15.24 24.45 26.10
C GLN A 333 13.90 23.89 26.58
N GLU A 334 12.87 24.72 26.52
CA GLU A 334 11.48 24.34 26.82
C GLU A 334 10.63 24.62 25.57
N MET A 335 10.40 23.59 24.76
CA MET A 335 9.23 23.58 23.88
C MET A 335 8.38 22.40 24.33
N PRO A 336 7.30 22.64 25.11
CA PRO A 336 6.48 21.55 25.61
C PRO A 336 5.94 20.73 24.43
N TYR A 337 5.66 19.47 24.69
CA TYR A 337 5.06 18.60 23.70
C TYR A 337 3.77 19.22 23.17
N THR A 338 3.61 19.18 21.85
CA THR A 338 2.41 19.57 21.13
C THR A 338 2.19 18.61 19.98
N ASN A 339 0.96 18.53 19.51
CA ASN A 339 0.64 17.87 18.27
C ASN A 339 -0.33 18.71 17.44
N THR A 340 -0.23 18.52 16.12
CA THR A 340 -1.21 19.00 15.15
C THR A 340 -1.76 17.78 14.43
N PHE A 341 -3.08 17.62 14.38
CA PHE A 341 -3.71 16.45 13.79
C PHE A 341 -4.87 16.83 12.87
N HIS A 342 -5.08 15.99 11.86
CA HIS A 342 -6.18 16.13 10.92
C HIS A 342 -7.27 15.13 11.22
N ALA A 343 -8.51 15.59 11.23
CA ALA A 343 -9.66 14.76 11.47
C ALA A 343 -10.81 15.06 10.49
N ILE A 344 -11.67 14.06 10.32
CA ILE A 344 -12.94 14.19 9.59
C ILE A 344 -14.08 13.78 10.53
N GLU A 345 -15.29 14.28 10.28
CA GLU A 345 -16.46 13.85 11.05
C GLU A 345 -16.65 12.33 10.91
N ALA A 346 -16.83 11.61 12.02
CA ALA A 346 -16.85 10.14 12.03
C ALA A 346 -18.05 9.53 11.28
N SER A 347 -19.05 10.34 10.95
CA SER A 347 -20.18 9.95 10.10
C SER A 347 -19.82 9.83 8.62
N ILE A 348 -18.73 10.48 8.18
CA ILE A 348 -18.29 10.45 6.79
C ILE A 348 -17.46 9.18 6.54
N PRO A 349 -17.84 8.30 5.60
CA PRO A 349 -17.05 7.11 5.28
C PRO A 349 -15.63 7.48 4.85
N PHE A 350 -14.62 6.99 5.56
CA PHE A 350 -13.24 7.20 5.17
C PHE A 350 -12.84 6.23 4.06
N ARG A 351 -12.26 6.76 2.98
CA ARG A 351 -11.52 5.98 1.98
C ARG A 351 -10.14 6.61 1.79
N PRO A 352 -9.07 5.81 1.74
CA PRO A 352 -7.72 6.33 1.57
C PRO A 352 -7.55 6.98 0.20
N ALA A 353 -6.63 7.93 0.17
CA ALA A 353 -6.21 8.56 -1.07
C ALA A 353 -5.43 7.59 -1.96
N ARG A 354 -5.83 7.46 -3.24
CA ARG A 354 -5.03 6.71 -4.23
C ARG A 354 -3.79 7.48 -4.63
N THR A 355 -2.70 7.22 -3.94
CA THR A 355 -1.44 7.98 -4.03
C THR A 355 -0.27 7.08 -4.39
N THR A 356 -0.40 5.78 -4.15
CA THR A 356 0.59 4.80 -4.56
C THR A 356 0.41 4.50 -6.05
N PRO A 357 1.43 4.76 -6.89
CA PRO A 357 1.27 4.63 -8.34
C PRO A 357 1.09 3.16 -8.74
N LYS A 358 0.13 2.89 -9.62
CA LYS A 358 0.01 1.58 -10.27
C LYS A 358 1.14 1.41 -11.29
N PRO A 359 1.97 0.35 -11.22
CA PRO A 359 3.02 0.13 -12.20
C PRO A 359 2.44 -0.10 -13.60
N ARG A 360 3.18 0.31 -14.63
CA ARG A 360 2.83 0.13 -16.03
C ARG A 360 3.97 -0.51 -16.82
N ILE A 361 3.65 -1.45 -17.70
CA ILE A 361 4.57 -2.04 -18.67
C ILE A 361 4.32 -1.36 -20.01
N HIS A 362 5.22 -0.45 -20.39
CA HIS A 362 5.08 0.36 -21.61
C HIS A 362 5.40 -0.38 -22.91
N GLY A 363 6.12 -1.51 -22.82
CA GLY A 363 6.57 -2.28 -23.97
C GLY A 363 5.97 -3.69 -24.01
N VAL A 364 6.80 -4.63 -24.45
CA VAL A 364 6.50 -6.06 -24.42
C VAL A 364 7.44 -6.78 -23.47
N VAL A 365 6.99 -7.90 -22.95
CA VAL A 365 7.77 -8.81 -22.12
C VAL A 365 7.88 -10.15 -22.85
N ASN A 366 9.05 -10.78 -22.78
CA ASN A 366 9.24 -12.14 -23.28
C ASN A 366 8.51 -13.14 -22.38
N GLY A 367 7.78 -14.04 -23.01
CA GLY A 367 7.16 -15.18 -22.36
C GLY A 367 7.45 -16.47 -23.12
N ILE A 368 7.35 -17.59 -22.45
CA ILE A 368 7.46 -18.92 -23.05
C ILE A 368 6.12 -19.62 -22.88
N VAL A 369 5.56 -20.13 -23.99
CA VAL A 369 4.36 -20.97 -23.93
C VAL A 369 4.66 -22.19 -23.08
N ALA A 370 3.88 -22.39 -22.03
CA ALA A 370 4.12 -23.42 -21.05
C ALA A 370 3.35 -24.71 -21.34
N HIS A 371 3.84 -25.80 -20.77
CA HIS A 371 3.04 -27.00 -20.57
C HIS A 371 2.01 -26.75 -19.47
N GLU A 372 0.89 -27.45 -19.52
CA GLU A 372 -0.11 -27.36 -18.45
C GLU A 372 0.37 -28.01 -17.16
N ILE A 373 1.05 -29.15 -17.26
CA ILE A 373 1.71 -29.81 -16.15
C ILE A 373 3.21 -29.62 -16.35
N GLU A 374 3.86 -29.00 -15.38
CA GLU A 374 5.31 -28.78 -15.40
C GLU A 374 6.06 -30.12 -15.48
N GLY A 375 7.09 -30.19 -16.33
CA GLY A 375 7.86 -31.42 -16.56
C GLY A 375 7.22 -32.45 -17.49
N THR A 376 6.04 -32.17 -18.08
CA THR A 376 5.47 -33.05 -19.12
C THR A 376 5.94 -32.63 -20.52
N GLU A 377 6.39 -33.59 -21.34
CA GLU A 377 6.67 -33.36 -22.75
C GLU A 377 5.41 -33.62 -23.59
N SER A 378 4.69 -32.56 -23.93
CA SER A 378 3.59 -32.61 -24.91
C SER A 378 3.94 -31.82 -26.16
N LEU A 379 3.63 -32.38 -27.34
CA LEU A 379 3.85 -31.72 -28.63
C LEU A 379 2.95 -30.49 -28.83
N PHE A 380 1.83 -30.41 -28.12
CA PHE A 380 0.83 -29.34 -28.23
C PHE A 380 0.60 -28.65 -26.89
N ALA A 381 0.40 -27.35 -26.93
CA ALA A 381 -0.07 -26.59 -25.78
C ALA A 381 -1.55 -26.92 -25.60
N ARG A 382 -1.96 -27.29 -24.38
CA ARG A 382 -3.38 -27.52 -24.12
C ARG A 382 -4.08 -26.17 -24.12
N LEU A 383 -4.99 -25.94 -25.05
CA LEU A 383 -5.81 -24.74 -25.13
C LEU A 383 -7.08 -24.89 -24.26
N ASP A 384 -7.70 -23.78 -23.92
CA ASP A 384 -9.06 -23.80 -23.37
C ASP A 384 -10.11 -23.60 -24.47
N GLU A 385 -11.39 -23.55 -24.10
CA GLU A 385 -12.52 -23.38 -25.02
C GLU A 385 -12.44 -22.09 -25.86
N HIS A 386 -11.58 -21.15 -25.47
CA HIS A 386 -11.37 -19.88 -26.16
C HIS A 386 -9.99 -19.79 -26.87
N GLY A 387 -9.25 -20.89 -26.96
CA GLY A 387 -7.97 -20.92 -27.68
C GLY A 387 -6.81 -20.21 -26.97
N ARG A 388 -6.87 -20.03 -25.65
CA ARG A 388 -5.88 -19.28 -24.86
C ARG A 388 -4.77 -20.17 -24.29
N TYR A 389 -3.60 -19.59 -24.05
CA TYR A 389 -2.37 -20.29 -23.66
C TYR A 389 -1.98 -20.02 -22.20
N LEU A 390 -1.27 -20.98 -21.59
CA LEU A 390 -0.46 -20.71 -20.41
C LEU A 390 0.90 -20.18 -20.86
N VAL A 391 1.38 -19.11 -20.23
CA VAL A 391 2.64 -18.48 -20.60
C VAL A 391 3.44 -18.20 -19.34
N ARG A 392 4.64 -18.76 -19.27
CA ARG A 392 5.61 -18.38 -18.26
C ARG A 392 6.17 -17.02 -18.65
N LEU A 393 5.87 -15.98 -17.87
CA LEU A 393 6.45 -14.66 -18.06
C LEU A 393 7.86 -14.64 -17.46
N MET A 394 8.85 -14.18 -18.22
CA MET A 394 10.27 -14.31 -17.83
C MET A 394 10.67 -13.46 -16.61
N PHE A 395 9.88 -12.44 -16.27
CA PHE A 395 10.15 -11.63 -15.09
C PHE A 395 9.68 -12.26 -13.77
N ASP A 396 8.83 -13.29 -13.84
CA ASP A 396 8.13 -13.79 -12.67
C ASP A 396 9.08 -14.56 -11.75
N THR A 397 9.29 -14.02 -10.56
CA THR A 397 10.18 -14.57 -9.53
C THR A 397 9.43 -15.42 -8.49
N SER A 398 8.15 -15.71 -8.69
CA SER A 398 7.38 -16.59 -7.78
C SER A 398 8.08 -17.95 -7.60
N GLN A 399 8.08 -18.50 -6.37
CA GLN A 399 8.64 -19.81 -6.11
C GLN A 399 7.87 -20.92 -6.86
N THR A 400 8.60 -21.91 -7.36
CA THR A 400 8.00 -23.08 -8.01
C THR A 400 7.17 -23.88 -7.00
N GLY A 401 5.92 -24.17 -7.32
CA GLY A 401 5.01 -24.93 -6.45
C GLY A 401 3.99 -24.10 -5.68
N ASP A 402 4.14 -22.76 -5.63
CA ASP A 402 3.19 -21.84 -4.97
C ASP A 402 1.81 -21.80 -5.64
N ARG A 403 1.71 -22.31 -6.86
CA ARG A 403 0.52 -22.22 -7.71
C ARG A 403 0.43 -23.43 -8.64
N GLN A 404 -0.80 -23.79 -9.01
CA GLN A 404 -1.06 -24.93 -9.89
C GLN A 404 -0.57 -24.69 -11.33
N PHE A 405 -0.66 -23.45 -11.82
CA PHE A 405 -0.28 -23.08 -13.19
C PHE A 405 0.68 -21.89 -13.21
N VAL A 406 1.48 -21.74 -14.26
CA VAL A 406 2.46 -20.65 -14.39
C VAL A 406 1.84 -19.26 -14.66
N SER A 407 0.58 -19.22 -15.09
CA SER A 407 -0.16 -17.98 -15.35
C SER A 407 -1.65 -18.32 -15.46
N ARG A 408 -2.50 -17.28 -15.51
CA ARG A 408 -3.84 -17.46 -16.08
C ARG A 408 -3.75 -17.72 -17.59
N ARG A 409 -4.85 -18.16 -18.20
CA ARG A 409 -4.94 -18.31 -19.65
C ARG A 409 -4.89 -16.95 -20.37
N ILE A 410 -3.90 -16.75 -21.23
CA ILE A 410 -3.61 -15.52 -21.96
C ILE A 410 -4.07 -15.66 -23.42
N ARG A 411 -4.82 -14.67 -23.90
CA ARG A 411 -5.28 -14.61 -25.30
C ARG A 411 -4.13 -14.26 -26.24
N MET A 412 -4.21 -14.76 -27.46
CA MET A 412 -3.27 -14.47 -28.53
C MET A 412 -3.93 -13.59 -29.59
N ALA A 413 -3.29 -12.48 -29.93
CA ALA A 413 -3.68 -11.65 -31.06
C ALA A 413 -3.55 -12.47 -32.36
N GLN A 414 -4.56 -12.37 -33.22
CA GLN A 414 -4.62 -13.08 -34.49
C GLN A 414 -4.61 -12.06 -35.63
N PRO A 415 -3.91 -12.32 -36.75
CA PRO A 415 -3.90 -11.41 -37.90
C PRO A 415 -5.28 -11.20 -38.53
N HIS A 416 -6.18 -12.19 -38.40
CA HIS A 416 -7.53 -12.14 -38.93
C HIS A 416 -8.45 -13.01 -38.08
N SER A 417 -9.59 -12.48 -37.65
CA SER A 417 -10.57 -13.20 -36.83
C SER A 417 -11.96 -12.57 -36.96
N GLY A 418 -13.00 -13.38 -36.90
CA GLY A 418 -14.41 -12.96 -36.84
C GLY A 418 -15.27 -14.00 -36.11
N ALA A 419 -16.59 -13.88 -36.20
CA ALA A 419 -17.51 -14.67 -35.36
C ALA A 419 -17.31 -16.19 -35.42
N ASN A 420 -16.92 -16.75 -36.58
CA ASN A 420 -16.64 -18.18 -36.77
C ASN A 420 -15.62 -18.44 -37.91
N TYR A 421 -14.69 -17.50 -38.12
CA TYR A 421 -13.65 -17.61 -39.14
C TYR A 421 -12.40 -16.85 -38.70
N GLY A 422 -11.24 -17.18 -39.27
CA GLY A 422 -10.00 -16.48 -38.94
C GLY A 422 -8.74 -17.30 -39.16
N HIS A 423 -7.62 -16.76 -38.67
CA HIS A 423 -6.30 -17.38 -38.67
C HIS A 423 -5.93 -17.81 -37.25
N HIS A 424 -5.74 -19.11 -37.04
CA HIS A 424 -5.18 -19.63 -35.79
C HIS A 424 -4.06 -20.61 -36.11
N PHE A 425 -2.83 -20.23 -35.83
CA PHE A 425 -1.67 -21.14 -35.85
C PHE A 425 -1.33 -21.52 -34.41
N PRO A 426 -1.62 -22.75 -33.96
CA PRO A 426 -1.42 -23.13 -32.58
C PRO A 426 0.05 -23.03 -32.16
N LEU A 427 0.31 -22.32 -31.07
CA LEU A 427 1.65 -22.27 -30.49
C LEU A 427 1.94 -23.57 -29.75
N LYS A 428 3.20 -23.98 -29.76
CA LYS A 428 3.68 -25.16 -29.04
C LYS A 428 4.36 -24.76 -27.75
N PRO A 429 4.39 -25.63 -26.72
CA PRO A 429 5.21 -25.38 -25.54
C PRO A 429 6.67 -25.13 -25.93
N GLY A 430 7.35 -24.23 -25.21
CA GLY A 430 8.69 -23.78 -25.54
C GLY A 430 8.76 -22.68 -26.60
N THR A 431 7.64 -22.34 -27.27
CA THR A 431 7.60 -21.22 -28.21
C THR A 431 7.74 -19.91 -27.46
N GLU A 432 8.70 -19.08 -27.87
CA GLU A 432 8.86 -17.72 -27.37
C GLU A 432 7.83 -16.77 -27.95
N VAL A 433 7.22 -15.99 -27.07
CA VAL A 433 6.17 -15.01 -27.37
C VAL A 433 6.51 -13.65 -26.80
N LEU A 434 6.09 -12.61 -27.51
CA LEU A 434 6.06 -11.24 -27.01
C LEU A 434 4.69 -10.95 -26.43
N VAL A 435 4.65 -10.61 -25.14
CA VAL A 435 3.43 -10.32 -24.38
C VAL A 435 3.32 -8.82 -24.18
N GLY A 436 2.24 -8.23 -24.69
CA GLY A 436 1.84 -6.86 -24.39
C GLY A 436 0.83 -6.80 -23.25
N PHE A 437 0.59 -5.60 -22.73
CA PHE A 437 -0.29 -5.37 -21.58
C PHE A 437 -1.32 -4.29 -21.95
N VAL A 438 -2.61 -4.58 -21.80
CA VAL A 438 -3.68 -3.65 -22.18
C VAL A 438 -3.63 -2.42 -21.28
N ASP A 439 -3.56 -1.22 -21.85
CA ASP A 439 -3.26 0.04 -21.14
C ASP A 439 -1.95 0.00 -20.34
N GLY A 440 -1.03 -0.88 -20.70
CA GLY A 440 0.19 -1.14 -19.93
C GLY A 440 -0.05 -1.78 -18.55
N ASP A 441 -1.28 -2.23 -18.25
CA ASP A 441 -1.64 -2.83 -16.97
C ASP A 441 -1.02 -4.23 -16.82
N PRO A 442 -0.10 -4.45 -15.86
CA PRO A 442 0.53 -5.76 -15.62
C PRO A 442 -0.46 -6.92 -15.45
N ASP A 443 -1.67 -6.64 -14.95
CA ASP A 443 -2.71 -7.65 -14.71
C ASP A 443 -3.42 -8.10 -16.02
N ARG A 444 -3.17 -7.41 -17.14
CA ARG A 444 -3.91 -7.56 -18.40
C ARG A 444 -3.02 -7.99 -19.58
N PRO A 445 -2.33 -9.15 -19.50
CA PRO A 445 -1.48 -9.61 -20.59
C PRO A 445 -2.26 -10.08 -21.83
N ILE A 446 -1.66 -9.89 -23.00
CA ILE A 446 -2.05 -10.43 -24.31
C ILE A 446 -0.80 -10.85 -25.10
N ILE A 447 -0.80 -12.04 -25.68
CA ILE A 447 0.26 -12.46 -26.60
C ILE A 447 0.07 -11.69 -27.91
N LEU A 448 1.08 -10.95 -28.34
CA LEU A 448 1.02 -10.15 -29.57
C LEU A 448 1.57 -10.91 -30.77
N MET A 449 2.68 -11.63 -30.59
CA MET A 449 3.36 -12.36 -31.65
C MET A 449 4.36 -13.37 -31.07
N THR A 450 4.88 -14.23 -31.94
CA THR A 450 6.02 -15.10 -31.64
C THR A 450 7.33 -14.45 -32.08
N ALA A 451 8.41 -14.75 -31.36
CA ALA A 451 9.75 -14.33 -31.70
C ALA A 451 10.62 -15.56 -31.99
N PRO A 452 11.18 -15.72 -33.22
CA PRO A 452 12.15 -16.78 -33.48
C PRO A 452 13.43 -16.58 -32.65
N ASN A 453 14.04 -17.67 -32.24
CA ASN A 453 15.31 -17.69 -31.52
C ASN A 453 16.16 -18.89 -32.00
N PRO A 454 17.41 -19.06 -31.52
CA PRO A 454 18.26 -20.18 -31.96
C PRO A 454 17.70 -21.58 -31.70
N ILE A 455 16.80 -21.74 -30.71
CA ILE A 455 16.13 -23.01 -30.39
C ILE A 455 14.90 -23.22 -31.31
N THR A 456 14.13 -22.16 -31.56
CA THR A 456 12.96 -22.14 -32.46
C THR A 456 13.20 -21.22 -33.65
N PRO A 457 13.99 -21.67 -34.66
CA PRO A 457 14.43 -20.81 -35.75
C PRO A 457 13.30 -20.46 -36.73
N SER A 458 13.49 -19.33 -37.42
CA SER A 458 12.61 -18.92 -38.52
C SER A 458 12.63 -19.94 -39.67
N PRO A 459 11.50 -20.21 -40.34
CA PRO A 459 11.46 -21.05 -41.55
C PRO A 459 12.19 -20.41 -42.75
N VAL A 460 12.52 -19.12 -42.65
CA VAL A 460 13.30 -18.35 -43.61
C VAL A 460 14.58 -17.86 -42.93
N ALA A 461 15.72 -18.24 -43.50
CA ALA A 461 17.06 -17.89 -43.00
C ALA A 461 17.98 -17.53 -44.18
N ALA A 462 19.27 -17.27 -43.91
CA ALA A 462 20.23 -16.80 -44.92
C ALA A 462 20.29 -17.69 -46.18
N ASN A 463 20.08 -19.01 -46.05
CA ASN A 463 20.09 -19.96 -47.16
C ASN A 463 18.84 -19.92 -48.07
N CYS A 464 17.80 -19.17 -47.70
CA CYS A 464 16.55 -19.08 -48.44
C CYS A 464 15.87 -17.71 -48.28
N ALA A 465 16.66 -16.64 -48.15
CA ALA A 465 16.19 -15.30 -47.86
C ALA A 465 15.08 -14.75 -48.79
N PRO A 466 15.03 -15.06 -50.11
CA PRO A 466 13.96 -14.59 -50.99
C PRO A 466 12.61 -15.33 -50.87
N ALA A 467 12.50 -16.35 -50.00
CA ALA A 467 11.30 -17.15 -49.88
C ALA A 467 10.32 -16.58 -48.85
N HIS A 468 9.03 -16.54 -49.19
CA HIS A 468 7.92 -16.29 -48.27
C HIS A 468 7.30 -17.63 -47.88
N ARG A 469 7.35 -18.01 -46.59
CA ARG A 469 7.00 -19.37 -46.16
C ARG A 469 6.03 -19.42 -44.99
N ILE A 470 5.07 -20.34 -45.07
CA ILE A 470 4.31 -20.86 -43.93
C ILE A 470 4.61 -22.36 -43.84
N LYS A 471 5.24 -22.78 -42.74
CA LYS A 471 5.64 -24.17 -42.51
C LYS A 471 5.02 -24.71 -41.23
N THR A 472 4.28 -25.81 -41.32
CA THR A 472 3.79 -26.54 -40.14
C THR A 472 4.88 -27.45 -39.57
N ALA A 473 4.72 -27.84 -38.31
CA ALA A 473 5.69 -28.73 -37.65
C ALA A 473 5.74 -30.14 -38.26
N THR A 474 4.68 -30.59 -38.95
CA THR A 474 4.67 -31.88 -39.67
C THR A 474 5.28 -31.79 -41.06
N GLY A 475 5.67 -30.58 -41.51
CA GLY A 475 6.36 -30.36 -42.78
C GLY A 475 5.48 -29.87 -43.93
N ILE A 476 4.19 -29.57 -43.72
CA ILE A 476 3.36 -28.92 -44.74
C ILE A 476 3.92 -27.51 -44.97
N LEU A 477 4.23 -27.19 -46.23
CA LEU A 477 4.86 -25.94 -46.63
C LEU A 477 4.02 -25.24 -47.70
N ILE A 478 3.66 -23.99 -47.45
CA ILE A 478 3.22 -23.04 -48.46
C ILE A 478 4.38 -22.08 -48.70
N GLU A 479 4.83 -21.97 -49.95
CA GLU A 479 5.97 -21.15 -50.34
C GLU A 479 5.62 -20.29 -51.54
N MET A 480 5.94 -19.00 -51.47
CA MET A 480 5.94 -18.07 -52.60
C MET A 480 7.36 -17.53 -52.76
N LYS A 481 7.86 -17.47 -54.00
CA LYS A 481 9.19 -16.94 -54.30
C LYS A 481 9.05 -15.72 -55.18
N ASP A 482 9.72 -14.65 -54.79
CA ASP A 482 9.96 -13.52 -55.66
C ASP A 482 11.12 -13.96 -56.58
N ALA A 483 10.79 -14.35 -57.81
CA ALA A 483 11.74 -14.85 -58.80
C ALA A 483 12.77 -13.78 -59.22
#